data_AF-M3ATN0-F1
#
_entry.id   AF-M3ATN0-F1
#
_cell.length_a   1.000
_cell.length_b   1.000
_cell.length_c   1.000
_cell.angle_alpha   90.00
_cell.angle_beta   90.00
_cell.angle_gamma   90.00
#
_symmetry.space_group_name_H-M   'P 1'
#
loop_
_entity.id
_entity.type
_entity.pdbx_description
1 polymer ?
#
loop_
_entity_poly.entity_id
_entity_poly.type
_entity_poly.pdbx_seq_one_letter_code
_entity_poly.pdbx_strand_id
1 'polypeptide(L)'
;MAAMASKPPPGRSSKKLEPHQEWITERHQAKATVDEIMVELMIKHHLKIGRSTLKKQIARWGLRVRRAKWEDSQALRRHVKHCFDRLQLTDEAARLDLQKHGYDIAPTRLAKLRKEMGMYKRTEKEQRPLQEGQVEEILKKEFEDPRVRDMSLKKLHKYLHAKHNIWGRDRLYHIAKKLDPEGPARRLKIQMKETRAKQRTAELRRQQGGQEEEDEEELPREPDVSPQQPAQPAQPGPTYPLTSDAANYDPALIYSQPYGYHQAFS
;
A
#
# COMPACT_ATOMS: atom_id res chain seq x y z
N MET A 1 -14.13 58.63 16.55
CA MET A 1 -13.43 57.56 15.80
C MET A 1 -14.26 56.29 15.89
N ALA A 2 -15.03 55.97 14.83
CA ALA A 2 -15.91 54.82 14.79
C ALA A 2 -15.18 53.65 14.12
N ALA A 3 -15.01 52.54 14.85
CA ALA A 3 -14.38 51.32 14.34
C ALA A 3 -15.31 50.64 13.33
N MET A 4 -14.86 50.56 12.08
CA MET A 4 -15.54 49.81 11.02
C MET A 4 -15.42 48.30 11.30
N ALA A 5 -16.54 47.68 11.70
CA ALA A 5 -16.65 46.23 11.74
C ALA A 5 -16.66 45.68 10.31
N SER A 6 -15.57 45.02 9.91
CA SER A 6 -15.48 44.28 8.65
C SER A 6 -16.50 43.15 8.63
N LYS A 7 -17.44 43.18 7.67
CA LYS A 7 -18.37 42.07 7.42
C LYS A 7 -17.56 40.80 7.07
N PRO A 8 -17.86 39.64 7.66
CA PRO A 8 -17.22 38.38 7.27
C PRO A 8 -17.60 38.04 5.83
N PRO A 9 -16.71 37.34 5.08
CA PRO A 9 -16.90 37.05 3.67
C PRO A 9 -18.17 36.23 3.43
N PRO A 10 -18.84 36.39 2.27
CA PRO A 10 -20.09 35.70 1.97
C PRO A 10 -19.87 34.19 1.95
N GLY A 11 -20.23 33.53 3.06
CA GLY A 11 -20.30 32.09 3.13
C GLY A 11 -21.26 31.58 2.07
N ARG A 12 -20.78 30.63 1.24
CA ARG A 12 -21.52 29.91 0.22
C ARG A 12 -22.94 29.61 0.71
N SER A 13 -23.96 30.14 0.02
CA SER A 13 -25.38 30.04 0.39
C SER A 13 -25.70 28.63 0.89
N SER A 14 -25.97 28.52 2.19
CA SER A 14 -26.50 27.31 2.81
C SER A 14 -27.77 26.94 2.08
N LYS A 15 -27.72 25.95 1.18
CA LYS A 15 -28.93 25.37 0.61
C LYS A 15 -29.79 24.95 1.79
N LYS A 16 -30.98 25.55 1.93
CA LYS A 16 -31.87 25.31 3.07
C LYS A 16 -32.30 23.84 3.03
N LEU A 17 -31.67 23.03 3.86
CA LEU A 17 -31.95 21.61 4.05
C LEU A 17 -33.09 21.38 5.07
N GLU A 18 -33.50 22.43 5.78
CA GLU A 18 -34.55 22.40 6.80
C GLU A 18 -35.89 21.86 6.30
N PRO A 19 -36.38 22.20 5.09
CA PRO A 19 -37.66 21.66 4.60
C PRO A 19 -37.64 20.15 4.35
N HIS A 20 -36.45 19.55 4.23
CA HIS A 20 -36.29 18.11 3.97
C HIS A 20 -35.72 17.36 5.19
N GLN A 21 -35.69 18.01 6.37
CA GLN A 21 -35.11 17.42 7.57
C GLN A 21 -35.79 16.10 7.93
N GLU A 22 -37.12 16.07 8.00
CA GLU A 22 -37.89 14.88 8.39
C GLU A 22 -37.59 13.70 7.48
N TRP A 23 -37.64 13.92 6.16
CA TRP A 23 -37.33 12.91 5.15
C TRP A 23 -35.88 12.40 5.25
N ILE A 24 -34.90 13.29 5.48
CA ILE A 24 -33.50 12.89 5.65
C ILE A 24 -33.33 12.08 6.94
N THR A 25 -34.00 12.48 8.02
CA THR A 25 -33.95 11.76 9.30
C THR A 25 -34.60 10.39 9.20
N GLU A 26 -35.73 10.26 8.51
CA GLU A 26 -36.40 8.98 8.24
C GLU A 26 -35.49 8.04 7.44
N ARG A 27 -34.85 8.56 6.38
CA ARG A 27 -33.90 7.77 5.57
C ARG A 27 -32.66 7.35 6.34
N HIS A 28 -32.17 8.23 7.22
CA HIS A 28 -31.06 7.91 8.12
C HIS A 28 -31.45 6.82 9.14
N GLN A 29 -32.67 6.87 9.68
CA GLN A 29 -33.23 5.83 10.56
C GLN A 29 -33.43 4.50 9.83
N ALA A 30 -33.85 4.54 8.57
CA ALA A 30 -33.92 3.39 7.66
C ALA A 30 -32.54 2.81 7.28
N LYS A 31 -31.45 3.33 7.86
CA LYS A 31 -30.07 2.88 7.71
C LYS A 31 -29.45 3.16 6.32
N ALA A 32 -30.01 4.07 5.54
CA ALA A 32 -29.41 4.50 4.27
C ALA A 32 -28.05 5.18 4.49
N THR A 33 -27.12 4.98 3.56
CA THR A 33 -25.82 5.66 3.60
C THR A 33 -25.95 7.13 3.18
N VAL A 34 -25.00 7.97 3.57
CA VAL A 34 -24.98 9.40 3.19
C VAL A 34 -24.98 9.56 1.67
N ASP A 35 -24.31 8.65 0.96
CA ASP A 35 -24.22 8.69 -0.49
C ASP A 35 -25.55 8.31 -1.15
N GLU A 36 -26.25 7.30 -0.63
CA GLU A 36 -27.62 6.97 -1.06
C GLU A 36 -28.58 8.14 -0.82
N ILE A 37 -28.54 8.75 0.37
CA ILE A 37 -29.37 9.91 0.71
C ILE A 37 -29.09 11.07 -0.25
N MET A 38 -27.83 11.29 -0.63
CA MET A 38 -27.46 12.32 -1.63
C MET A 38 -28.05 12.03 -3.00
N VAL A 39 -27.93 10.78 -3.47
CA VAL A 39 -28.47 10.35 -4.77
C VAL A 39 -29.99 10.50 -4.78
N GLU A 40 -30.66 10.04 -3.73
CA GLU A 40 -32.11 10.16 -3.59
C GLU A 40 -32.58 11.63 -3.48
N LEU A 41 -31.86 12.49 -2.76
CA LEU A 41 -32.16 13.93 -2.70
C LEU A 41 -32.04 14.60 -4.07
N MET A 42 -31.07 14.17 -4.87
CA MET A 42 -30.90 14.68 -6.22
C MET A 42 -32.04 14.21 -7.14
N ILE A 43 -32.46 12.95 -7.03
CA ILE A 43 -33.49 12.36 -7.90
C ILE A 43 -34.89 12.87 -7.53
N LYS A 44 -35.27 12.81 -6.25
CA LYS A 44 -36.65 13.09 -5.78
C LYS A 44 -36.91 14.57 -5.51
N HIS A 45 -35.90 15.28 -5.00
CA HIS A 45 -36.05 16.67 -4.55
C HIS A 45 -35.24 17.65 -5.41
N HIS A 46 -34.53 17.16 -6.44
CA HIS A 46 -33.69 17.97 -7.33
C HIS A 46 -32.63 18.82 -6.59
N LEU A 47 -32.20 18.36 -5.40
CA LEU A 47 -31.25 19.06 -4.56
C LEU A 47 -29.85 18.45 -4.67
N LYS A 48 -28.98 19.12 -5.44
CA LYS A 48 -27.55 18.77 -5.51
C LYS A 48 -26.80 19.32 -4.30
N ILE A 49 -26.40 18.45 -3.37
CA ILE A 49 -25.73 18.82 -2.12
C ILE A 49 -24.38 18.11 -2.04
N GLY A 50 -23.37 18.77 -1.48
CA GLY A 50 -22.07 18.14 -1.24
C GLY A 50 -22.11 17.20 -0.04
N ARG A 51 -21.33 16.12 -0.09
CA ARG A 51 -21.20 15.13 0.99
C ARG A 51 -20.85 15.76 2.34
N SER A 52 -19.98 16.77 2.36
CA SER A 52 -19.58 17.49 3.56
C SER A 52 -20.73 18.33 4.15
N THR A 53 -21.52 18.98 3.31
CA THR A 53 -22.70 19.76 3.72
C THR A 53 -23.76 18.87 4.36
N LEU A 54 -24.10 17.74 3.72
CA LEU A 54 -25.08 16.81 4.27
C LEU A 54 -24.59 16.20 5.59
N LYS A 55 -23.32 15.82 5.70
CA LYS A 55 -22.73 15.32 6.96
C LYS A 55 -22.81 16.34 8.10
N LYS A 56 -22.46 17.61 7.83
CA LYS A 56 -22.54 18.69 8.82
C LYS A 56 -23.98 18.91 9.28
N GLN A 57 -24.93 18.85 8.36
CA GLN A 57 -26.34 19.06 8.68
C GLN A 57 -26.91 17.90 9.50
N ILE A 58 -26.63 16.65 9.11
CA ILE A 58 -27.00 15.45 9.87
C ILE A 58 -26.42 15.52 11.30
N ALA A 59 -25.16 15.94 11.44
CA ALA A 59 -24.53 16.12 12.76
C ALA A 59 -25.18 17.25 13.58
N ARG A 60 -25.57 18.36 12.94
CA ARG A 60 -26.31 19.46 13.59
C ARG A 60 -27.69 19.01 14.09
N TRP A 61 -28.33 18.07 13.41
CA TRP A 61 -29.58 17.43 13.86
C TRP A 61 -29.38 16.35 14.92
N GLY A 62 -28.16 16.21 15.48
CA GLY A 62 -27.87 15.23 16.53
C GLY A 62 -27.71 13.79 16.04
N LEU A 63 -27.74 13.56 14.73
CA LEU A 63 -27.61 12.23 14.15
C LEU A 63 -26.14 11.90 13.87
N ARG A 64 -25.70 10.70 14.27
CA ARG A 64 -24.34 10.24 13.98
C ARG A 64 -24.27 9.74 12.54
N VAL A 65 -23.39 10.35 11.75
CA VAL A 65 -23.11 9.92 10.37
C VAL A 65 -22.56 8.49 10.38
N ARG A 66 -23.32 7.54 9.83
CA ARG A 66 -22.85 6.18 9.64
C ARG A 66 -21.92 6.12 8.45
N ARG A 67 -20.81 5.38 8.60
CA ARG A 67 -19.94 5.03 7.46
C ARG A 67 -20.55 3.81 6.78
N ALA A 68 -20.38 3.71 5.47
CA ALA A 68 -20.72 2.51 4.73
C ALA A 68 -20.11 1.30 5.46
N LYS A 69 -20.92 0.27 5.68
CA LYS A 69 -20.47 -0.94 6.35
C LYS A 69 -19.49 -1.64 5.41
N TRP A 70 -18.24 -1.71 5.81
CA TRP A 70 -17.29 -2.57 5.12
C TRP A 70 -17.74 -4.01 5.31
N GLU A 71 -17.93 -4.73 4.21
CA GLU A 71 -18.37 -6.12 4.23
C GLU A 71 -17.17 -7.05 4.13
N ASP A 72 -16.99 -7.81 5.19
CA ASP A 72 -16.02 -8.89 5.24
C ASP A 72 -16.55 -10.10 4.47
N SER A 73 -16.40 -10.08 3.15
CA SER A 73 -16.83 -11.20 2.32
C SER A 73 -15.83 -12.34 2.37
N GLN A 74 -16.33 -13.58 2.29
CA GLN A 74 -15.47 -14.76 2.21
C GLN A 74 -14.59 -14.74 0.95
N ALA A 75 -15.09 -14.15 -0.15
CA ALA A 75 -14.32 -13.94 -1.38
C ALA A 75 -13.11 -13.03 -1.14
N LEU A 76 -13.30 -11.89 -0.46
CA LEU A 76 -12.21 -10.99 -0.06
C LEU A 76 -11.18 -11.72 0.81
N ARG A 77 -11.61 -12.50 1.80
CA ARG A 77 -10.70 -13.30 2.63
C ARG A 77 -9.87 -14.29 1.81
N ARG A 78 -10.48 -14.99 0.85
CA ARG A 78 -9.75 -15.92 -0.04
C ARG A 78 -8.71 -15.19 -0.89
N HIS A 79 -9.06 -14.01 -1.42
CA HIS A 79 -8.16 -13.20 -2.24
C HIS A 79 -6.97 -12.68 -1.41
N VAL A 80 -7.25 -12.16 -0.22
CA VAL A 80 -6.20 -11.73 0.73
C VAL A 80 -5.26 -12.89 1.04
N LYS A 81 -5.80 -14.08 1.31
CA LYS A 81 -4.99 -15.29 1.54
C LYS A 81 -4.10 -15.62 0.34
N HIS A 82 -4.65 -15.57 -0.87
CA HIS A 82 -3.88 -15.81 -2.10
C HIS A 82 -2.72 -14.83 -2.25
N CYS A 83 -2.95 -13.53 -2.02
CA CYS A 83 -1.92 -12.49 -2.12
C CYS A 83 -0.73 -12.72 -1.17
N PHE A 84 -1.00 -13.19 0.05
CA PHE A 84 0.05 -13.38 1.06
C PHE A 84 0.69 -14.77 1.03
N ASP A 85 -0.08 -15.84 0.81
CA ASP A 85 0.44 -17.22 0.84
C ASP A 85 1.10 -17.62 -0.49
N ARG A 86 0.48 -17.29 -1.63
CA ARG A 86 0.98 -17.69 -2.96
C ARG A 86 1.90 -16.64 -3.57
N LEU A 87 1.47 -15.39 -3.57
CA LEU A 87 2.17 -14.30 -4.26
C LEU A 87 3.19 -13.57 -3.35
N GLN A 88 3.18 -13.83 -2.04
CA GLN A 88 4.07 -13.23 -1.04
C GLN A 88 4.16 -11.69 -1.12
N LEU A 89 3.05 -11.04 -1.50
CA LEU A 89 3.00 -9.59 -1.71
C LEU A 89 3.14 -8.82 -0.40
N THR A 90 3.66 -7.59 -0.50
CA THR A 90 3.62 -6.62 0.61
C THR A 90 2.19 -6.12 0.82
N ASP A 91 1.89 -5.59 2.02
CA ASP A 91 0.54 -5.08 2.33
C ASP A 91 0.08 -4.00 1.32
N GLU A 92 1.01 -3.19 0.81
CA GLU A 92 0.70 -2.18 -0.20
C GLU A 92 0.42 -2.79 -1.58
N ALA A 93 1.27 -3.72 -2.04
CA ALA A 93 1.07 -4.40 -3.30
C ALA A 93 -0.21 -5.27 -3.29
N ALA A 94 -0.46 -5.96 -2.18
CA ALA A 94 -1.68 -6.73 -1.98
C ALA A 94 -2.93 -5.83 -2.00
N ARG A 95 -2.86 -4.63 -1.42
CA ARG A 95 -3.96 -3.65 -1.50
C ARG A 95 -4.23 -3.20 -2.93
N LEU A 96 -3.18 -2.91 -3.69
CA LEU A 96 -3.32 -2.52 -5.10
C LEU A 96 -3.91 -3.65 -5.94
N ASP A 97 -3.49 -4.89 -5.70
CA ASP A 97 -4.06 -6.07 -6.35
C ASP A 97 -5.54 -6.22 -6.02
N LEU A 98 -5.91 -6.13 -4.74
CA LEU A 98 -7.30 -6.20 -4.29
C LEU A 98 -8.15 -5.09 -4.92
N GLN A 99 -7.62 -3.88 -5.08
CA GLN A 99 -8.32 -2.79 -5.76
C GLN A 99 -8.54 -3.06 -7.26
N LYS A 100 -7.60 -3.71 -7.95
CA LYS A 100 -7.79 -4.15 -9.34
C LYS A 100 -8.94 -5.14 -9.48
N HIS A 101 -9.15 -5.98 -8.46
CA HIS A 101 -10.25 -6.93 -8.39
C HIS A 101 -11.57 -6.32 -7.84
N GLY A 102 -11.63 -4.99 -7.70
CA GLY A 102 -12.84 -4.27 -7.30
C GLY A 102 -13.04 -4.16 -5.78
N TYR A 103 -12.10 -4.61 -4.96
CA TYR A 103 -12.17 -4.49 -3.52
C TYR A 103 -11.54 -3.17 -3.04
N ASP A 104 -12.37 -2.20 -2.63
CA ASP A 104 -11.88 -0.97 -2.01
C ASP A 104 -11.60 -1.19 -0.51
N ILE A 105 -10.36 -1.57 -0.18
CA ILE A 105 -9.90 -1.79 1.19
C ILE A 105 -8.85 -0.77 1.62
N ALA A 106 -9.09 -0.13 2.76
CA ALA A 106 -8.11 0.76 3.38
C ALA A 106 -6.90 -0.03 3.94
N PRO A 107 -5.67 0.53 3.92
CA PRO A 107 -4.47 -0.17 4.39
C PRO A 107 -4.60 -0.69 5.83
N THR A 108 -5.15 0.11 6.74
CA THR A 108 -5.37 -0.26 8.14
C THR A 108 -6.37 -1.41 8.29
N ARG A 109 -7.35 -1.50 7.39
CA ARG A 109 -8.34 -2.56 7.36
C ARG A 109 -7.76 -3.86 6.84
N LEU A 110 -6.95 -3.80 5.77
CA LEU A 110 -6.22 -4.96 5.27
C LEU A 110 -5.30 -5.54 6.36
N ALA A 111 -4.55 -4.69 7.07
CA ALA A 111 -3.72 -5.12 8.18
C ALA A 111 -4.53 -5.78 9.32
N LYS A 112 -5.70 -5.21 9.66
CA LYS A 112 -6.60 -5.79 10.67
C LYS A 112 -7.17 -7.14 10.21
N LEU A 113 -7.67 -7.22 8.99
CA LEU A 113 -8.22 -8.45 8.40
C LEU A 113 -7.16 -9.55 8.37
N ARG A 114 -5.93 -9.20 7.96
CA ARG A 114 -4.80 -10.13 7.98
C ARG A 114 -4.54 -10.67 9.39
N LYS A 115 -4.59 -9.81 10.41
CA LYS A 115 -4.44 -10.22 11.82
C LYS A 115 -5.58 -11.13 12.28
N GLU A 116 -6.83 -10.80 11.93
CA GLU A 116 -8.01 -11.60 12.26
C GLU A 116 -7.98 -12.99 11.58
N MET A 117 -7.36 -13.07 10.41
CA MET A 117 -7.14 -14.34 9.71
C MET A 117 -5.91 -15.12 10.19
N GLY A 118 -5.21 -14.65 11.22
CA GLY A 118 -4.01 -15.31 11.74
C GLY A 118 -2.79 -15.22 10.81
N MET A 119 -2.86 -14.46 9.72
CA MET A 119 -1.76 -14.25 8.76
C MET A 119 -0.72 -13.24 9.29
N TYR A 120 -0.43 -13.29 10.58
CA TYR A 120 0.67 -12.53 11.15
C TYR A 120 1.96 -13.28 10.86
N LYS A 121 2.98 -12.60 10.31
CA LYS A 121 4.33 -13.13 10.20
C LYS A 121 4.95 -13.29 11.59
N ARG A 122 4.46 -14.23 12.40
CA ARG A 122 5.19 -14.77 13.55
C ARG A 122 5.86 -16.02 13.04
N THR A 123 7.19 -15.96 12.87
CA THR A 123 7.96 -17.17 12.61
C THR A 123 7.78 -18.08 13.82
N GLU A 124 7.07 -19.19 13.61
CA GLU A 124 6.95 -20.28 14.57
C GLU A 124 8.35 -20.75 14.98
N LYS A 125 8.54 -21.08 16.26
CA LYS A 125 9.88 -21.34 16.83
C LYS A 125 10.62 -22.43 16.04
N GLU A 126 9.89 -23.41 15.53
CA GLU A 126 10.39 -24.56 14.75
C GLU A 126 10.80 -24.18 13.33
N GLN A 127 10.14 -23.20 12.72
CA GLN A 127 10.44 -22.73 11.36
C GLN A 127 11.56 -21.66 11.33
N ARG A 128 11.99 -21.17 12.50
CA ARG A 128 13.10 -20.20 12.61
C ARG A 128 14.40 -20.67 11.96
N PRO A 129 14.95 -21.87 12.27
CA PRO A 129 16.20 -22.31 11.68
C PRO A 129 16.13 -22.38 10.14
N LEU A 130 15.00 -22.82 9.59
CA LEU A 130 14.80 -22.88 8.14
C LEU A 130 14.83 -21.48 7.51
N GLN A 131 14.14 -20.51 8.11
CA GLN A 131 14.15 -19.13 7.63
C GLN A 131 15.51 -18.45 7.81
N GLU A 132 16.22 -18.75 8.90
CA GLU A 132 17.58 -18.25 9.11
C GLU A 132 18.54 -18.81 8.05
N GLY A 133 18.42 -20.09 7.69
CA GLY A 133 19.17 -20.70 6.59
C GLY A 133 18.90 -20.05 5.23
N GLN A 134 17.63 -19.77 4.91
CA GLN A 134 17.28 -19.06 3.67
C GLN A 134 17.87 -17.64 3.62
N VAL A 135 17.80 -16.90 4.73
CA VAL A 135 18.41 -15.57 4.82
C VAL A 135 19.93 -15.65 4.72
N GLU A 136 20.54 -16.70 5.28
CA GLU A 136 21.97 -16.96 5.18
C GLU A 136 22.40 -17.23 3.73
N GLU A 137 21.67 -18.06 2.98
CA GLU A 137 21.95 -18.33 1.57
C GLU A 137 21.83 -17.07 0.69
N ILE A 138 20.78 -16.27 0.91
CA ILE A 138 20.60 -15.00 0.20
C ILE A 138 21.76 -14.05 0.53
N LEU A 139 22.13 -13.95 1.80
CA LEU A 139 23.25 -13.11 2.22
C LEU A 139 24.58 -13.56 1.61
N LYS A 140 24.86 -14.87 1.52
CA LYS A 140 26.07 -15.39 0.88
C LYS A 140 26.14 -14.95 -0.58
N LYS A 141 25.06 -15.12 -1.33
CA LYS A 141 24.97 -14.69 -2.74
C LYS A 141 25.15 -13.18 -2.89
N GLU A 142 24.49 -12.39 -2.05
CA GLU A 142 24.58 -10.93 -2.15
C GLU A 142 25.91 -10.37 -1.63
N PHE A 143 26.64 -11.08 -0.77
CA PHE A 143 27.97 -10.68 -0.29
C PHE A 143 29.10 -10.96 -1.29
N GLU A 144 28.82 -11.66 -2.38
CA GLU A 144 29.73 -11.76 -3.53
C GLU A 144 29.96 -10.37 -4.16
N ASP A 145 28.96 -9.48 -4.11
CA ASP A 145 29.13 -8.09 -4.52
C ASP A 145 29.80 -7.28 -3.38
N PRO A 146 31.04 -6.75 -3.60
CA PRO A 146 31.72 -5.94 -2.60
C PRO A 146 30.94 -4.68 -2.21
N ARG A 147 30.12 -4.13 -3.11
CA ARG A 147 29.30 -2.95 -2.83
C ARG A 147 28.27 -3.24 -1.75
N VAL A 148 27.60 -4.40 -1.83
CA VAL A 148 26.60 -4.84 -0.85
C VAL A 148 27.27 -5.24 0.46
N ARG A 149 28.43 -5.91 0.37
CA ARG A 149 29.22 -6.32 1.53
C ARG A 149 29.66 -5.14 2.39
N ASP A 150 30.02 -4.01 1.79
CA ASP A 150 30.47 -2.82 2.50
C ASP A 150 29.35 -1.84 2.92
N MET A 151 28.09 -2.14 2.56
CA MET A 151 26.96 -1.32 3.01
C MET A 151 26.83 -1.35 4.54
N SER A 152 26.40 -0.21 5.11
CA SER A 152 25.99 -0.15 6.51
C SER A 152 24.80 -1.10 6.76
N LEU A 153 24.71 -1.65 7.98
CA LEU A 153 23.66 -2.63 8.33
C LEU A 153 22.23 -2.12 8.02
N LYS A 154 21.98 -0.83 8.25
CA LYS A 154 20.68 -0.20 7.94
C LYS A 154 20.40 -0.15 6.42
N LYS A 155 21.41 0.17 5.61
CA LYS A 155 21.32 0.18 4.14
C LYS A 155 21.16 -1.24 3.60
N LEU A 156 21.93 -2.19 4.12
CA LEU A 156 21.82 -3.62 3.79
C LEU A 156 20.41 -4.15 4.06
N HIS A 157 19.83 -3.85 5.23
CA HIS A 157 18.45 -4.21 5.53
C HIS A 157 17.46 -3.59 4.56
N LYS A 158 17.60 -2.29 4.24
CA LYS A 158 16.69 -1.62 3.28
C LYS A 158 16.77 -2.26 1.89
N TYR A 159 17.98 -2.56 1.42
CA TYR A 159 18.22 -3.21 0.13
C TYR A 159 17.61 -4.62 0.09
N LEU A 160 17.92 -5.46 1.08
CA LEU A 160 17.41 -6.84 1.15
C LEU A 160 15.90 -6.91 1.38
N HIS A 161 15.34 -5.97 2.13
CA HIS A 161 13.88 -5.86 2.28
C HIS A 161 13.22 -5.45 0.95
N ALA A 162 13.81 -4.55 0.19
CA ALA A 162 13.26 -4.13 -1.11
C ALA A 162 13.36 -5.25 -2.15
N LYS A 163 14.49 -5.97 -2.21
CA LYS A 163 14.75 -6.98 -3.24
C LYS A 163 14.13 -8.34 -2.93
N HIS A 164 14.27 -8.82 -1.70
CA HIS A 164 13.92 -10.19 -1.30
C HIS A 164 12.81 -10.25 -0.25
N ASN A 165 12.23 -9.11 0.14
CA ASN A 165 11.18 -9.02 1.17
C ASN A 165 11.58 -9.72 2.49
N ILE A 166 12.85 -9.63 2.90
CA ILE A 166 13.36 -10.24 4.13
C ILE A 166 12.90 -9.44 5.35
N TRP A 167 12.24 -10.11 6.30
CA TRP A 167 11.71 -9.51 7.53
C TRP A 167 12.53 -9.88 8.76
N GLY A 168 12.85 -8.88 9.58
CA GLY A 168 13.53 -9.07 10.87
C GLY A 168 14.94 -8.52 10.86
N ARG A 169 15.03 -7.20 11.08
CA ARG A 169 16.27 -6.43 11.16
C ARG A 169 17.32 -7.09 12.04
N ASP A 170 16.94 -7.45 13.26
CA ASP A 170 17.90 -7.92 14.25
C ASP A 170 18.42 -9.34 13.92
N ARG A 171 17.59 -10.19 13.32
CA ARG A 171 18.00 -11.52 12.84
C ARG A 171 18.99 -11.40 11.68
N LEU A 172 18.68 -10.55 10.70
CA LEU A 172 19.58 -10.25 9.59
C LEU A 172 20.95 -9.82 10.10
N TYR A 173 20.99 -8.94 11.11
CA TYR A 173 22.26 -8.46 11.67
C TYR A 173 23.05 -9.55 12.37
N HIS A 174 22.37 -10.46 13.07
CA HIS A 174 23.03 -11.62 13.70
C HIS A 174 23.61 -12.57 12.64
N ILE A 175 22.86 -12.90 11.59
CA ILE A 175 23.32 -13.78 10.51
C ILE A 175 24.48 -13.13 9.75
N ALA A 176 24.36 -11.84 9.40
CA ALA A 176 25.42 -11.10 8.73
C ALA A 176 26.71 -11.03 9.58
N LYS A 177 26.60 -10.90 10.91
CA LYS A 177 27.74 -10.93 11.83
C LYS A 177 28.38 -12.32 11.92
N LYS A 178 27.59 -13.40 11.84
CA LYS A 178 28.12 -14.77 11.79
C LYS A 178 28.89 -15.03 10.49
N LEU A 179 28.37 -14.56 9.36
CA LEU A 179 28.98 -14.75 8.04
C LEU A 179 30.22 -13.89 7.81
N ASP A 180 30.22 -12.66 8.32
CA ASP A 180 31.33 -11.72 8.16
C ASP A 180 31.64 -11.06 9.51
N PRO A 181 32.44 -11.70 10.36
CA PRO A 181 32.74 -11.21 11.70
C PRO A 181 33.52 -9.90 11.71
N GLU A 182 34.30 -9.62 10.64
CA GLU A 182 35.01 -8.35 10.46
C GLU A 182 34.15 -7.25 9.82
N GLY A 183 33.07 -7.63 9.14
CA GLY A 183 32.14 -6.74 8.48
C GLY A 183 31.63 -5.60 9.36
N PRO A 184 31.21 -5.84 10.63
CA PRO A 184 30.82 -4.78 11.55
C PRO A 184 31.90 -3.70 11.76
N ALA A 185 33.17 -4.09 11.87
CA ALA A 185 34.27 -3.13 12.06
C ALA A 185 34.52 -2.29 10.80
N ARG A 186 34.47 -2.91 9.62
CA ARG A 186 34.54 -2.20 8.33
C ARG A 186 33.37 -1.22 8.16
N ARG A 187 32.15 -1.68 8.42
CA ARG A 187 30.92 -0.86 8.34
C ARG A 187 30.92 0.30 9.33
N LEU A 188 31.45 0.11 10.54
CA LEU A 188 31.55 1.18 11.54
C LEU A 188 32.49 2.29 11.06
N LYS A 189 33.63 1.94 10.46
CA LYS A 189 34.56 2.92 9.85
C LYS A 189 33.88 3.72 8.74
N ILE A 190 33.12 3.05 7.87
CA ILE A 190 32.36 3.70 6.79
C ILE A 190 31.29 4.64 7.37
N GLN A 191 30.54 4.19 8.39
CA GLN A 191 29.52 5.01 9.04
C GLN A 191 30.12 6.25 9.70
N MET A 192 31.27 6.12 10.39
CA MET A 192 32.00 7.25 10.96
C MET A 192 32.48 8.24 9.89
N LYS A 193 32.88 7.75 8.71
CA LYS A 193 33.26 8.60 7.57
C LYS A 193 32.04 9.35 7.03
N GLU A 194 30.90 8.67 6.87
CA GLU A 194 29.64 9.29 6.42
C GLU A 194 29.15 10.36 7.40
N THR A 195 29.18 10.11 8.71
CA THR A 195 28.74 11.09 9.71
C THR A 195 29.66 12.32 9.73
N ARG A 196 30.97 12.12 9.65
CA ARG A 196 31.95 13.22 9.53
C ARG A 196 31.75 14.03 8.25
N ALA A 197 31.49 13.37 7.12
CA ALA A 197 31.19 14.06 5.87
C ALA A 197 29.92 14.92 5.99
N LYS A 198 28.84 14.36 6.56
CA LYS A 198 27.60 15.11 6.80
C LYS A 198 27.78 16.30 7.73
N GLN A 199 28.58 16.14 8.79
CA GLN A 199 28.92 17.24 9.70
C GLN A 199 29.65 18.35 8.98
N ARG A 200 30.67 18.03 8.16
CA ARG A 200 31.39 19.00 7.34
C ARG A 200 30.47 19.73 6.36
N THR A 201 29.60 19.01 5.65
CA THR A 201 28.62 19.62 4.73
C THR A 201 27.64 20.52 5.48
N ALA A 202 27.18 20.12 6.66
CA ALA A 202 26.29 20.94 7.48
C ALA A 202 27.00 22.19 8.04
N GLU A 203 28.27 22.08 8.41
CA GLU A 203 29.09 23.23 8.83
C GLU A 203 29.34 24.21 7.68
N LEU A 204 29.66 23.71 6.48
CA LEU A 204 29.78 24.53 5.27
C LEU A 204 28.45 25.25 4.96
N ARG A 205 27.31 24.55 5.06
CA ARG A 205 25.98 25.13 4.85
C ARG A 205 25.62 26.19 5.91
N ARG A 206 26.12 26.06 7.15
CA ARG A 206 25.97 27.07 8.20
C ARG A 206 26.85 28.30 7.97
N GLN A 207 28.06 28.11 7.44
CA GLN A 207 28.99 29.20 7.14
C GLN A 207 28.56 30.02 5.92
N GLN A 208 27.86 29.41 4.96
CA GLN A 208 27.34 30.08 3.77
C GLN A 208 26.08 30.92 4.02
N GLY A 209 25.61 31.06 5.28
CA GLY A 209 24.52 31.96 5.65
C GLY A 209 23.22 31.64 4.91
N GLY A 210 22.46 30.66 5.40
CA GLY A 210 21.23 30.18 4.75
C GLY A 210 20.27 31.29 4.32
N GLN A 211 20.30 31.61 3.03
CA GLN A 211 19.12 31.87 2.22
C GLN A 211 18.84 30.63 1.39
N GLU A 212 17.54 30.40 1.21
CA GLU A 212 16.89 29.13 0.92
C GLU A 212 17.30 28.52 -0.43
N GLU A 213 17.37 27.19 -0.45
CA GLU A 213 16.54 26.38 -1.35
C GLU A 213 16.55 24.94 -0.78
N GLU A 214 15.38 24.46 -0.39
CA GLU A 214 15.11 23.04 -0.34
C GLU A 214 15.09 22.57 -1.79
N ASP A 215 16.26 22.26 -2.34
CA ASP A 215 16.34 21.38 -3.49
C ASP A 215 15.78 20.04 -3.04
N GLU A 216 14.51 19.84 -3.39
CA GLU A 216 13.95 18.52 -3.56
C GLU A 216 14.98 17.65 -4.28
N GLU A 217 15.15 16.44 -3.78
CA GLU A 217 15.94 15.39 -4.40
C GLU A 217 15.24 15.02 -5.73
N GLU A 218 15.40 15.88 -6.75
CA GLU A 218 14.96 15.64 -8.12
C GLU A 218 15.86 14.53 -8.65
N LEU A 219 15.33 13.30 -8.57
CA LEU A 219 15.85 12.16 -9.31
C LEU A 219 16.14 12.60 -10.75
N PRO A 220 17.26 12.18 -11.36
CA PRO A 220 17.58 12.54 -12.72
C PRO A 220 16.42 12.14 -13.62
N ARG A 221 15.72 13.15 -14.15
CA ARG A 221 14.74 13.00 -15.21
C ARG A 221 15.52 12.47 -16.40
N GLU A 222 15.19 11.25 -16.82
CA GLU A 222 15.81 10.62 -17.98
C GLU A 222 15.72 11.55 -19.19
N PRO A 223 16.74 11.59 -20.06
CA PRO A 223 16.64 12.34 -21.29
C PRO A 223 15.45 11.80 -22.10
N ASP A 224 14.55 12.71 -22.44
CA ASP A 224 13.46 12.53 -23.39
C ASP A 224 14.07 12.23 -24.77
N VAL A 225 14.44 10.97 -24.98
CA VAL A 225 14.69 10.42 -26.31
C VAL A 225 13.36 9.90 -26.79
N SER A 226 12.58 10.80 -27.39
CA SER A 226 11.45 10.45 -28.24
C SER A 226 11.96 9.62 -29.43
N PRO A 227 11.64 8.32 -29.57
CA PRO A 227 11.71 7.67 -30.87
C PRO A 227 10.42 8.03 -31.62
N GLN A 228 10.58 8.93 -32.58
CA GLN A 228 9.56 9.27 -33.56
C GLN A 228 9.28 8.01 -34.41
N GLN A 229 8.34 7.17 -33.97
CA GLN A 229 7.78 6.09 -34.80
C GLN A 229 6.69 6.70 -35.70
N PRO A 230 6.74 6.48 -37.02
CA PRO A 230 5.69 6.93 -37.93
C PRO A 230 4.38 6.18 -37.63
N ALA A 231 3.28 6.93 -37.64
CA ALA A 231 1.93 6.45 -37.39
C ALA A 231 1.57 5.28 -38.32
N GLN A 232 1.36 4.10 -37.73
CA GLN A 232 0.70 3.00 -38.41
C GLN A 232 -0.83 3.15 -38.29
N PRO A 233 -1.59 2.92 -39.37
CA PRO A 233 -3.06 2.97 -39.33
C PRO A 233 -3.63 1.84 -38.46
N ALA A 234 -4.70 2.16 -37.75
CA ALA A 234 -5.40 1.30 -36.80
C ALA A 234 -5.78 -0.06 -37.41
N GLN A 235 -5.23 -1.13 -36.83
CA GLN A 235 -5.71 -2.48 -37.06
C GLN A 235 -6.99 -2.71 -36.21
N PRO A 236 -8.07 -3.25 -36.78
CA PRO A 236 -9.24 -3.63 -36.01
C PRO A 236 -8.88 -4.76 -35.02
N GLY A 237 -9.27 -4.58 -33.75
CA GLY A 237 -8.96 -5.52 -32.68
C GLY A 237 -9.55 -6.92 -32.94
N PRO A 238 -8.95 -7.98 -32.37
CA PRO A 238 -9.45 -9.34 -32.52
C PRO A 238 -10.85 -9.47 -31.91
N THR A 239 -11.82 -9.78 -32.76
CA THR A 239 -13.12 -10.33 -32.36
C THR A 239 -12.87 -11.69 -31.69
N TYR A 240 -13.02 -11.75 -30.38
CA TYR A 240 -13.09 -13.02 -29.67
C TYR A 240 -14.45 -13.68 -29.94
N PRO A 241 -14.49 -14.93 -30.40
CA PRO A 241 -15.74 -15.67 -30.47
C PRO A 241 -16.27 -15.90 -29.06
N LEU A 242 -17.53 -15.52 -28.85
CA LEU A 242 -18.31 -15.83 -27.67
C LEU A 242 -18.55 -17.35 -27.65
N THR A 243 -17.64 -18.12 -27.07
CA THR A 243 -17.85 -19.56 -26.88
C THR A 243 -18.79 -19.75 -25.70
N SER A 244 -20.07 -19.92 -26.03
CA SER A 244 -21.08 -20.53 -25.17
C SER A 244 -20.79 -22.01 -25.01
N ASP A 245 -20.17 -22.42 -23.90
CA ASP A 245 -20.28 -23.79 -23.39
C ASP A 245 -19.93 -23.82 -21.90
N ALA A 246 -20.89 -23.39 -21.08
CA ALA A 246 -20.83 -23.40 -19.63
C ALA A 246 -21.36 -24.72 -19.02
N ALA A 247 -21.43 -25.80 -19.80
CA ALA A 247 -22.13 -27.03 -19.39
C ALA A 247 -21.23 -28.25 -19.10
N ASN A 248 -19.90 -28.14 -19.21
CA ASN A 248 -19.02 -29.31 -19.07
C ASN A 248 -17.78 -29.08 -18.18
N TYR A 249 -17.97 -28.41 -17.04
CA TYR A 249 -16.94 -28.29 -16.00
C TYR A 249 -17.17 -29.35 -14.92
N ASP A 250 -16.49 -30.49 -15.03
CA ASP A 250 -16.45 -31.52 -13.98
C ASP A 250 -15.34 -31.20 -12.96
N PRO A 251 -15.68 -30.81 -11.71
CA PRO A 251 -14.69 -30.48 -10.68
C PRO A 251 -13.91 -31.68 -10.14
N ALA A 252 -14.22 -32.92 -10.55
CA ALA A 252 -13.59 -34.14 -10.02
C ALA A 252 -12.22 -34.49 -10.65
N LEU A 253 -11.83 -33.88 -11.78
CA LEU A 253 -10.61 -34.27 -12.52
C LEU A 253 -9.30 -33.60 -12.05
N ILE A 254 -9.33 -32.70 -11.07
CA ILE A 254 -8.12 -31.96 -10.62
C ILE A 254 -7.33 -32.71 -9.51
N TYR A 255 -7.90 -33.77 -8.92
CA TYR A 255 -7.29 -34.47 -7.77
C TYR A 255 -6.60 -35.82 -8.07
N SER A 256 -6.26 -36.12 -9.32
CA SER A 256 -5.55 -37.37 -9.67
C SER A 256 -4.26 -37.11 -10.45
N GLN A 257 -3.23 -36.63 -9.74
CA GLN A 257 -1.84 -36.83 -10.13
C GLN A 257 -1.04 -37.16 -8.85
N PRO A 258 -0.53 -38.39 -8.69
CA PRO A 258 0.34 -38.75 -7.57
C PRO A 258 1.74 -38.17 -7.82
N TYR A 259 2.20 -37.31 -6.92
CA TYR A 259 3.57 -36.80 -6.95
C TYR A 259 4.55 -37.95 -6.69
N GLY A 260 5.29 -38.35 -7.74
CA GLY A 260 6.45 -39.22 -7.64
C GLY A 260 7.57 -38.54 -6.87
N TYR A 261 7.95 -39.14 -5.74
CA TYR A 261 9.23 -38.90 -5.08
C TYR A 261 10.34 -39.47 -5.96
N HIS A 262 11.17 -38.61 -6.56
CA HIS A 262 12.49 -39.03 -6.99
C HIS A 262 13.46 -38.92 -5.81
N GLN A 263 13.70 -40.08 -5.19
CA GLN A 263 14.95 -40.38 -4.50
C GLN A 263 16.06 -40.49 -5.56
N ALA A 264 17.16 -39.76 -5.36
CA ALA A 264 18.49 -40.18 -5.78
C ALA A 264 19.51 -39.31 -5.06
N PHE A 265 20.29 -39.89 -4.17
CA PHE A 265 21.74 -39.74 -4.12
C PHE A 265 22.27 -40.90 -3.26
N SER A 266 22.85 -41.88 -3.95
CA SER A 266 23.93 -42.72 -3.43
C SER A 266 25.23 -41.92 -3.41
#